data_AF-A0A6P1DYY7-F1
#
_entry.id   AF-A0A6P1DYY7-F1
#
_cell.length_a   1.000
_cell.length_b   1.000
_cell.length_c   1.000
_cell.angle_alpha   90.00
_cell.angle_beta   90.00
_cell.angle_gamma   90.00
#
_symmetry.space_group_name_H-M   'P 1'
#
loop_
_entity.id
_entity.type
_entity.pdbx_description
1 polymer ?
#
loop_
_entity_poly.entity_id
_entity_poly.type
_entity_poly.pdbx_seq_one_letter_code
_entity_poly.pdbx_strand_id
1 'polypeptide(L)'
;MTAAALLANLAAQGIELTLTERGTLRYRGDRAAVDAWLPEIRTHKPELIGLLRDRQPPAIPSLTAEQRADVTESLAERAAIMQHDGGLPRQQAEVQAARAMRVYRCRVTDHPNDWLTMIAPGCDLEEARRELISRFGPERLIDVLEHGDRGVPKA
;
A
#
# COMPACT_ATOMS: atom_id res chain seq x y z
N MET A 1 -33.62 5.28 7.14
CA MET A 1 -32.41 5.57 6.33
C MET A 1 -31.37 4.50 6.64
N THR A 2 -30.61 4.03 5.65
CA THR A 2 -29.53 3.06 5.88
C THR A 2 -28.20 3.77 6.15
N ALA A 3 -27.22 3.09 6.76
CA ALA A 3 -25.89 3.66 6.97
C ALA A 3 -25.18 4.02 5.65
N ALA A 4 -25.39 3.24 4.59
CA ALA A 4 -24.87 3.54 3.26
C ALA A 4 -25.51 4.79 2.64
N ALA A 5 -26.84 4.95 2.78
CA ALA A 5 -27.55 6.14 2.33
C ALA A 5 -27.16 7.39 3.15
N LEU A 6 -26.96 7.24 4.46
CA LEU A 6 -26.45 8.30 5.32
C LEU A 6 -25.06 8.74 4.87
N LEU A 7 -24.13 7.81 4.62
CA LEU A 7 -22.79 8.12 4.14
C LEU A 7 -22.80 8.86 2.79
N ALA A 8 -23.69 8.47 1.87
CA ALA A 8 -23.88 9.17 0.61
C ALA A 8 -24.43 10.60 0.79
N ASN A 9 -25.41 10.78 1.69
CA ASN A 9 -25.99 12.09 2.01
C ASN A 9 -24.97 13.04 2.66
N LEU A 10 -24.13 12.53 3.58
CA LEU A 10 -23.04 13.29 4.19
C LEU A 10 -22.06 13.78 3.13
N ALA A 11 -21.62 12.89 2.23
CA ALA A 11 -20.72 13.25 1.14
C ALA A 11 -21.32 14.31 0.19
N ALA A 12 -22.62 14.19 -0.12
CA ALA A 12 -23.33 15.17 -0.95
C ALA A 12 -23.41 16.57 -0.30
N GLN A 13 -23.29 16.66 1.03
CA GLN A 13 -23.23 17.91 1.78
C GLN A 13 -21.79 18.37 2.07
N GLY A 14 -20.79 17.75 1.45
CA GLY A 14 -19.38 18.08 1.67
C GLY A 14 -18.84 17.64 3.03
N ILE A 15 -19.54 16.73 3.73
CA ILE A 15 -19.07 16.12 4.97
C ILE A 15 -18.35 14.82 4.63
N GLU A 16 -17.04 14.81 4.83
CA GLU A 16 -16.20 13.63 4.72
C GLU A 16 -16.17 12.89 6.06
N LEU A 17 -16.61 11.63 6.05
CA LEU A 17 -16.54 10.73 7.19
C LEU A 17 -15.43 9.70 6.96
N THR A 18 -14.43 9.69 7.84
CA THR A 18 -13.30 8.76 7.79
C THR A 18 -13.20 7.95 9.08
N LEU A 19 -12.60 6.76 8.99
CA LEU A 19 -12.28 5.93 10.14
C LEU A 19 -10.79 6.10 10.47
N THR A 20 -10.47 6.39 11.73
CA THR A 20 -9.08 6.43 12.21
C THR A 20 -8.52 5.01 12.35
N GLU A 21 -7.19 4.90 12.45
CA GLU A 21 -6.51 3.62 12.74
C GLU A 21 -7.02 2.95 14.04
N ARG A 22 -7.50 3.72 15.01
CA ARG A 22 -8.08 3.23 16.27
C ARG A 22 -9.55 2.81 16.15
N GLY A 23 -10.14 2.86 14.95
CA GLY A 23 -11.53 2.51 14.71
C GLY A 23 -12.54 3.56 15.17
N THR A 24 -12.12 4.82 15.31
CA THR A 24 -13.03 5.93 15.66
C THR A 24 -13.39 6.76 14.43
N LEU A 25 -14.61 7.31 14.40
CA LEU A 25 -15.06 8.17 13.32
C LEU A 25 -14.43 9.57 13.44
N ARG A 26 -13.96 10.10 12.33
CA ARG A 26 -13.50 11.48 12.16
C ARG A 26 -14.29 12.15 11.05
N TYR A 27 -14.69 13.39 11.29
CA TYR A 27 -15.49 14.21 10.38
C TYR A 27 -14.65 15.36 9.87
N ARG A 28 -14.80 15.70 8.59
CA ARG A 28 -14.28 16.94 7.99
C ARG A 28 -15.42 17.56 7.18
N GLY A 29 -15.70 18.83 7.40
CA GLY A 29 -16.78 19.55 6.75
C GLY A 29 -17.20 20.78 7.55
N ASP A 30 -18.25 21.46 7.10
CA ASP A 30 -18.86 22.55 7.87
C ASP A 30 -19.35 22.03 9.23
N ARG A 31 -19.03 22.76 10.29
CA ARG A 31 -19.30 22.32 11.66
C ARG A 31 -20.80 22.30 11.97
N ALA A 32 -21.56 23.28 11.49
CA ALA A 32 -23.00 23.33 11.74
C ALA A 32 -23.71 22.20 11.00
N ALA A 33 -23.28 21.89 9.77
CA ALA A 33 -23.76 20.73 9.04
C ALA A 33 -23.42 19.42 9.76
N VAL A 34 -22.18 19.22 10.21
CA VAL A 34 -21.79 18.03 10.99
C VAL A 34 -22.63 17.89 12.26
N ASP A 35 -22.81 18.97 13.02
CA ASP A 35 -23.56 18.97 14.27
C ASP A 35 -25.03 18.60 14.04
N ALA A 36 -25.64 19.01 12.92
CA ALA A 36 -27.00 18.65 12.55
C ALA A 36 -27.17 17.15 12.27
N TRP A 37 -26.13 16.47 11.79
CA TRP A 37 -26.15 15.03 11.48
C TRP A 37 -25.68 14.13 12.62
N LEU A 38 -25.19 14.69 13.72
CA LEU A 38 -24.68 13.89 14.85
C LEU A 38 -25.69 12.87 15.41
N PRO A 39 -26.99 13.17 15.56
CA PRO A 39 -27.97 12.19 16.05
C PRO A 39 -28.05 10.95 15.14
N GLU A 40 -28.17 11.16 13.84
CA GLU A 40 -28.27 10.11 12.81
C GLU A 40 -26.97 9.30 12.71
N ILE A 41 -25.81 9.98 12.75
CA ILE A 41 -24.49 9.33 12.78
C ILE A 41 -24.35 8.43 14.01
N ARG A 42 -24.83 8.87 15.17
CA ARG A 42 -24.79 8.06 16.41
C ARG A 42 -25.69 6.83 16.31
N THR A 43 -26.89 6.96 15.75
CA THR A 43 -27.81 5.85 15.54
C THR A 43 -27.22 4.77 14.64
N HIS A 44 -26.48 5.14 13.60
CA HIS A 44 -25.89 4.21 12.63
C HIS A 44 -24.38 3.97 12.82
N LYS A 45 -23.84 4.34 13.97
CA LYS A 45 -22.39 4.31 14.23
C LYS A 45 -21.74 2.94 13.98
N PRO A 46 -22.25 1.80 14.49
CA PRO A 46 -21.58 0.52 14.28
C PRO A 46 -21.58 0.11 12.80
N GLU A 47 -22.68 0.35 12.08
CA GLU A 47 -22.78 0.05 10.65
C GLU A 47 -21.89 0.97 9.81
N LEU A 48 -21.80 2.26 10.16
CA LEU A 48 -20.88 3.20 9.52
C LEU A 48 -19.42 2.78 9.71
N ILE A 49 -19.04 2.35 10.91
CA ILE A 49 -17.70 1.83 11.18
C ILE A 49 -17.44 0.57 10.34
N GLY A 50 -18.39 -0.36 10.26
CA GLY A 50 -18.28 -1.55 9.41
C GLY A 50 -18.07 -1.19 7.94
N LEU A 51 -18.96 -0.35 7.38
CA LEU A 51 -18.88 0.10 5.99
C LEU A 51 -17.57 0.83 5.67
N LEU A 52 -17.09 1.69 6.58
CA LEU A 52 -15.83 2.41 6.37
C LEU A 52 -14.63 1.48 6.49
N ARG A 53 -14.67 0.48 7.39
CA ARG A 53 -13.62 -0.53 7.51
C ARG A 53 -13.55 -1.40 6.26
N ASP A 54 -14.67 -1.85 5.73
CA ASP A 54 -14.72 -2.67 4.51
C ASP A 54 -14.27 -1.91 3.26
N ARG A 55 -14.35 -0.57 3.29
CA ARG A 55 -13.85 0.32 2.23
C ARG A 55 -12.37 0.68 2.38
N GLN A 56 -11.76 0.46 3.55
CA GLN A 56 -10.34 0.76 3.71
C GLN A 56 -9.52 -0.28 2.94
N PRO A 57 -8.52 0.17 2.15
CA PRO A 57 -7.56 -0.78 1.61
C PRO A 57 -6.88 -1.52 2.77
N PRO A 58 -6.59 -2.83 2.62
CA PRO A 58 -5.90 -3.59 3.66
C PRO A 58 -4.56 -2.91 3.95
N ALA A 59 -4.19 -2.84 5.23
CA ALA A 59 -2.88 -2.33 5.63
C ALA A 59 -1.78 -3.09 4.89
N ILE A 60 -0.76 -2.37 4.41
CA ILE A 60 0.39 -2.99 3.76
C ILE A 60 1.19 -3.72 4.85
N PRO A 61 1.31 -5.06 4.79
CA PRO A 61 2.08 -5.79 5.79
C PRO A 61 3.57 -5.50 5.63
N SER A 62 4.33 -5.60 6.73
CA SER A 62 5.79 -5.73 6.65
C SER A 62 6.17 -7.01 5.91
N LEU A 63 7.39 -7.07 5.35
CA LEU A 63 7.87 -8.29 4.71
C LEU A 63 7.88 -9.45 5.72
N THR A 64 7.56 -10.65 5.26
CA THR A 64 7.75 -11.87 6.08
C THR A 64 9.24 -12.20 6.18
N ALA A 65 9.61 -13.16 7.03
CA ALA A 65 11.00 -13.63 7.11
C ALA A 65 11.46 -14.25 5.78
N GLU A 66 10.60 -15.02 5.14
CA GLU A 66 10.82 -15.63 3.83
C GLU A 66 11.01 -14.55 2.75
N GLN A 67 10.10 -13.57 2.67
CA GLN A 67 10.23 -12.47 1.71
C GLN A 67 11.51 -11.64 1.91
N ARG A 68 11.95 -11.46 3.17
CA ARG A 68 13.25 -10.82 3.45
C ARG A 68 14.44 -11.68 2.99
N ALA A 69 14.33 -13.00 3.08
CA ALA A 69 15.34 -13.91 2.57
C ALA A 69 15.44 -13.79 1.04
N ASP A 70 14.31 -13.78 0.33
CA ASP A 70 14.27 -13.60 -1.14
C ASP A 70 14.92 -12.29 -1.58
N VAL A 71 14.66 -11.19 -0.85
CA VAL A 71 15.30 -9.89 -1.10
C VAL A 71 16.80 -9.96 -0.85
N THR A 72 17.21 -10.65 0.22
CA THR A 72 18.64 -10.82 0.56
C THR A 72 19.38 -11.65 -0.50
N GLU A 73 18.75 -12.72 -0.99
CA GLU A 73 19.28 -13.54 -2.08
C GLU A 73 19.41 -12.73 -3.37
N SER A 74 18.35 -12.01 -3.76
CA SER A 74 18.35 -11.13 -4.94
C SER A 74 19.44 -10.04 -4.86
N LEU A 75 19.69 -9.49 -3.67
CA LEU A 75 20.79 -8.56 -3.42
C LEU A 75 22.16 -9.22 -3.63
N ALA A 76 22.35 -10.43 -3.08
CA ALA A 76 23.60 -11.17 -3.18
C ALA A 76 23.92 -11.56 -4.62
N GLU A 77 22.92 -12.03 -5.37
CA GLU A 77 23.04 -12.34 -6.80
C GLU A 77 23.43 -11.10 -7.62
N ARG A 78 22.73 -9.97 -7.40
CA ARG A 78 23.02 -8.74 -8.13
C ARG A 78 24.41 -8.21 -7.83
N ALA A 79 24.85 -8.30 -6.57
CA ALA A 79 26.22 -7.96 -6.18
C ALA A 79 27.24 -8.89 -6.84
N ALA A 80 26.95 -10.20 -6.96
CA ALA A 80 27.82 -11.14 -7.65
C ALA A 80 27.97 -10.80 -9.15
N ILE A 81 26.87 -10.49 -9.85
CA ILE A 81 26.89 -10.05 -11.25
C ILE A 81 27.73 -8.77 -11.40
N MET A 82 27.49 -7.77 -10.56
CA MET A 82 28.24 -6.50 -10.59
C MET A 82 29.74 -6.70 -10.30
N GLN A 83 30.10 -7.66 -9.45
CA GLN A 83 31.48 -8.01 -9.16
C GLN A 83 32.16 -8.71 -10.35
N HIS A 84 31.53 -9.76 -10.88
CA HIS A 84 32.14 -10.63 -11.88
C HIS A 84 32.05 -10.06 -13.29
N ASP A 85 30.88 -9.56 -13.67
CA ASP A 85 30.63 -9.03 -15.02
C ASP A 85 30.91 -7.53 -15.09
N GLY A 86 30.62 -6.80 -14.00
CA GLY A 86 30.85 -5.36 -13.89
C GLY A 86 32.26 -4.97 -13.43
N GLY A 87 33.08 -5.94 -13.01
CA GLY A 87 34.45 -5.72 -12.53
C GLY A 87 34.55 -4.88 -11.25
N LEU A 88 33.45 -4.69 -10.52
CA LEU A 88 33.45 -3.91 -9.30
C LEU A 88 34.07 -4.70 -8.13
N PRO A 89 34.80 -4.04 -7.22
CA PRO A 89 35.13 -4.63 -5.93
C PRO A 89 33.87 -5.07 -5.18
N ARG A 90 33.92 -6.22 -4.49
CA ARG A 90 32.77 -6.83 -3.79
C ARG A 90 31.97 -5.82 -2.97
N GLN A 91 32.65 -5.01 -2.15
CA GLN A 91 32.00 -4.01 -1.30
C GLN A 91 31.24 -2.95 -2.12
N GLN A 92 31.79 -2.50 -3.25
CA GLN A 92 31.10 -1.54 -4.12
C GLN A 92 29.91 -2.18 -4.83
N ALA A 93 30.05 -3.44 -5.26
CA ALA A 93 28.98 -4.20 -5.89
C ALA A 93 27.78 -4.39 -4.93
N GLU A 94 28.03 -4.72 -3.66
CA GLU A 94 26.97 -4.84 -2.64
C GLU A 94 26.25 -3.50 -2.39
N VAL A 95 26.99 -2.39 -2.27
CA VAL A 95 26.41 -1.06 -2.10
C VAL A 95 25.56 -0.67 -3.32
N GLN A 96 26.04 -0.94 -4.53
CA GLN A 96 25.29 -0.62 -5.75
C GLN A 96 24.05 -1.51 -5.91
N ALA A 97 24.16 -2.81 -5.62
CA ALA A 97 23.02 -3.72 -5.61
C ALA A 97 21.95 -3.26 -4.61
N ALA A 98 22.35 -2.89 -3.39
CA ALA A 98 21.43 -2.35 -2.38
C ALA A 98 20.74 -1.06 -2.82
N ARG A 99 21.48 -0.14 -3.45
CA ARG A 99 20.91 1.13 -3.97
C ARG A 99 19.96 0.93 -5.13
N ALA A 100 20.19 -0.08 -5.97
CA ALA A 100 19.33 -0.41 -7.09
C ALA A 100 18.11 -1.24 -6.67
N MET A 101 18.19 -1.97 -5.55
CA MET A 101 17.11 -2.84 -5.12
C MET A 101 15.82 -2.06 -4.86
N ARG A 102 14.72 -2.53 -5.44
CA ARG A 102 13.37 -2.03 -5.21
C ARG A 102 12.46 -3.21 -4.94
N VAL A 103 11.58 -3.03 -3.97
CA VAL A 103 10.54 -3.99 -3.62
C VAL A 103 9.21 -3.27 -3.76
N TYR A 104 8.28 -3.86 -4.47
CA TYR A 104 6.94 -3.33 -4.67
C TYR A 104 5.91 -4.23 -4.00
N ARG A 105 4.86 -3.59 -3.50
CA ARG A 105 3.65 -4.24 -3.00
C ARG A 105 2.54 -3.98 -4.00
N CYS A 106 1.87 -5.04 -4.45
CA CYS A 106 0.75 -4.91 -5.37
C CYS A 106 -0.46 -5.71 -4.92
N ARG A 107 -1.64 -5.25 -5.35
CA ARG A 107 -2.92 -5.94 -5.13
C ARG A 107 -3.58 -6.24 -6.46
N VAL A 108 -4.22 -7.40 -6.54
CA VAL A 108 -4.93 -7.85 -7.73
C VAL A 108 -6.35 -8.26 -7.39
N THR A 109 -7.25 -8.22 -8.38
CA THR A 109 -8.69 -8.51 -8.21
C THR A 109 -8.99 -9.91 -7.69
N ASP A 110 -8.12 -10.89 -7.98
CA ASP A 110 -8.27 -12.28 -7.54
C ASP A 110 -8.12 -12.43 -6.02
N HIS A 111 -7.25 -11.60 -5.43
CA HIS A 111 -6.94 -11.57 -4.01
C HIS A 111 -6.92 -10.11 -3.52
N PRO A 112 -8.08 -9.42 -3.49
CA PRO A 112 -8.13 -7.96 -3.33
C PRO A 112 -7.72 -7.49 -1.94
N ASN A 113 -7.72 -8.41 -0.97
CA ASN A 113 -7.33 -8.19 0.42
C ASN A 113 -5.86 -8.54 0.70
N ASP A 114 -5.18 -9.19 -0.25
CA ASP A 114 -3.80 -9.65 -0.06
C ASP A 114 -2.83 -8.75 -0.82
N TRP A 115 -1.65 -8.56 -0.20
CA TRP A 115 -0.54 -7.85 -0.82
C TRP A 115 0.49 -8.85 -1.34
N LEU A 116 0.71 -8.83 -2.66
CA LEU A 116 1.78 -9.56 -3.31
C LEU A 116 3.08 -8.75 -3.28
N THR A 117 4.21 -9.46 -3.40
CA THR A 117 5.56 -8.86 -3.40
C THR A 117 6.19 -9.02 -4.76
N MET A 118 6.76 -7.94 -5.29
CA MET A 118 7.60 -7.95 -6.47
C MET A 118 8.98 -7.39 -6.09
N ILE A 119 10.03 -8.15 -6.37
CA ILE A 119 11.42 -7.72 -6.20
C ILE A 119 11.94 -7.36 -7.60
N ALA A 120 12.32 -6.09 -7.80
CA ALA A 120 12.63 -5.57 -9.12
C ALA A 120 13.83 -4.60 -9.08
N PRO A 121 15.07 -5.10 -9.09
CA PRO A 121 16.26 -4.26 -9.01
C PRO A 121 16.38 -3.32 -10.23
N GLY A 122 16.61 -2.03 -9.97
CA GLY A 122 16.82 -1.01 -10.99
C GLY A 122 15.55 -0.59 -11.76
N CYS A 123 14.39 -1.09 -11.33
CA CYS A 123 13.09 -0.79 -11.92
C CYS A 123 12.44 0.35 -11.12
N ASP A 124 11.88 1.36 -11.80
CA ASP A 124 11.06 2.38 -11.12
C ASP A 124 9.59 1.95 -10.96
N LEU A 125 8.78 2.78 -10.27
CA LEU A 125 7.37 2.45 -10.00
C LEU A 125 6.51 2.31 -11.27
N GLU A 126 6.80 3.11 -12.30
CA GLU A 126 6.04 3.08 -13.56
C GLU A 126 6.42 1.85 -14.40
N GLU A 127 7.70 1.50 -14.42
CA GLU A 127 8.18 0.24 -14.99
C GLU A 127 7.60 -0.98 -14.27
N ALA A 128 7.62 -0.99 -12.93
CA ALA A 128 7.02 -2.06 -12.15
C ALA A 128 5.52 -2.17 -12.42
N ARG A 129 4.81 -1.05 -12.53
CA ARG A 129 3.40 -1.02 -12.92
C ARG A 129 3.18 -1.62 -14.31
N ARG A 130 3.98 -1.24 -15.31
CA ARG A 130 3.88 -1.79 -16.68
C ARG A 130 4.11 -3.30 -16.70
N GLU A 131 5.11 -3.78 -15.97
CA GLU A 131 5.39 -5.22 -15.85
C GLU A 131 4.22 -5.96 -15.19
N LEU A 132 3.67 -5.42 -14.10
CA LEU A 132 2.50 -5.99 -13.43
C LEU A 132 1.25 -5.98 -14.31
N ILE A 133 1.03 -4.92 -15.10
CA ILE A 133 -0.04 -4.87 -16.10
C ILE A 133 0.16 -5.94 -17.19
N SER A 134 1.39 -6.11 -17.68
CA SER A 134 1.73 -7.16 -18.65
C SER A 134 1.43 -8.55 -18.08
N ARG A 135 1.78 -8.78 -16.81
CA ARG A 135 1.62 -10.07 -16.13
C ARG A 135 0.17 -10.40 -15.77
N PHE A 136 -0.59 -9.44 -15.27
CA PHE A 136 -1.92 -9.67 -14.70
C PHE A 136 -3.08 -9.16 -15.58
N GLY A 137 -2.81 -8.19 -16.45
CA GLY A 137 -3.80 -7.43 -17.20
C GLY A 137 -4.19 -6.11 -16.50
N PRO A 138 -4.51 -5.05 -17.25
CA PRO A 138 -4.80 -3.72 -16.69
C PRO A 138 -6.03 -3.71 -15.79
N GLU A 139 -7.06 -4.50 -16.12
CA GLU A 139 -8.31 -4.60 -15.34
C GLU A 139 -8.15 -5.34 -14.01
N ARG A 140 -7.06 -6.10 -13.84
CA ARG A 140 -6.83 -6.95 -12.66
C ARG A 140 -5.90 -6.31 -11.65
N LEU A 141 -5.15 -5.28 -12.03
CA LEU A 141 -4.24 -4.58 -11.13
C LEU A 141 -4.98 -3.49 -10.35
N ILE A 142 -5.07 -3.64 -9.03
CA ILE A 142 -5.75 -2.67 -8.15
C ILE A 142 -4.79 -1.57 -7.75
N ASP A 143 -3.65 -1.94 -7.16
CA ASP A 143 -2.65 -1.02 -6.62
C ASP A 143 -1.23 -1.52 -6.84
N VAL A 144 -0.30 -0.57 -6.93
CA VAL A 144 1.15 -0.81 -6.89
C VAL A 144 1.79 0.33 -6.11
N LEU A 145 2.60 -0.02 -5.12
CA LEU A 145 3.30 0.92 -4.25
C LEU A 145 4.71 0.41 -4.00
N GLU A 146 5.68 1.31 -3.90
CA GLU A 146 7.02 0.96 -3.45
C GLU A 146 6.99 0.61 -1.95
N HIS A 147 7.60 -0.51 -1.59
CA HIS A 147 7.79 -0.89 -0.20
C HIS A 147 8.89 -0.02 0.40
N GLY A 148 8.49 1.04 1.09
CA GLY A 148 9.42 1.88 1.83
C GLY A 148 9.90 1.19 3.09
N ASP A 149 11.13 0.68 3.09
CA ASP A 149 11.85 0.38 4.33
C ASP A 149 12.18 1.70 5.05
N ARG A 150 11.31 2.16 5.96
CA ARG A 150 11.80 2.92 7.12
C ARG A 150 12.54 1.94 8.03
N GLY A 151 13.73 1.49 7.60
CA GLY A 151 14.42 0.40 8.29
C GLY A 151 15.90 0.20 7.99
N VAL A 152 16.47 0.80 6.95
CA VAL A 152 17.93 0.76 6.76
C VAL A 152 18.55 1.99 7.45
N PRO A 153 19.38 1.83 8.50
CA PRO A 153 20.11 2.94 9.07
C PRO A 153 20.95 3.59 7.97
N LYS A 154 20.84 4.91 7.82
CA LYS A 154 21.89 5.67 7.14
C LYS A 154 23.15 5.51 8.00
N ALA A 155 24.11 4.76 7.48
CA ALA A 155 25.49 4.79 7.96
C ALA A 155 26.09 6.18 7.70
#